data_AF-A0A448IU56-F1
#
_entry.id   AF-A0A448IU56-F1
#
_cell.length_a   1.000
_cell.length_b   1.000
_cell.length_c   1.000
_cell.angle_alpha   90.00
_cell.angle_beta   90.00
_cell.angle_gamma   90.00
#
_symmetry.space_group_name_H-M   'P 1'
#
loop_
_entity.id
_entity.type
_entity.pdbx_description
1 polymer ?
#
loop_
_entity_poly.entity_id
_entity_poly.type
_entity_poly.pdbx_seq_one_letter_code
_entity_poly.pdbx_strand_id
1 'polypeptide(L)'
;MEGQLIMTDPVPDPQRMDDPARAELMRAVHDEHGPALLRYVLRLARGDRQFAEDVVQESLLRLWRNSTILTTYSEDSTRAWLHTVARNLVIDDRRSSRHNRELQTDNFPEQSSPDIFGPAVDKWVVSDALRSLSAEHRTVLVRAHYLGQTAVEIARHEGIPPGTVKSRLHYALRALHVALEERGVVR
;
A
#
# COMPACT_ATOMS: atom_id res chain seq x y z
N MET A 1 22.37 37.33 37.86
CA MET A 1 21.91 37.25 36.46
C MET A 1 22.84 36.29 35.75
N GLU A 2 22.53 35.00 35.79
CA GLU A 2 23.25 33.98 35.03
C GLU A 2 22.31 33.50 33.93
N GLY A 3 22.73 33.72 32.68
CA GLY A 3 21.96 33.33 31.50
C GLY A 3 22.01 31.83 31.33
N GLN A 4 20.87 31.17 31.56
CA GLN A 4 20.65 29.76 31.26
C GLN A 4 20.83 29.55 29.75
N LEU A 5 21.94 28.92 29.37
CA LEU A 5 22.18 28.44 28.02
C LEU A 5 21.12 27.37 27.72
N ILE A 6 20.14 27.70 26.88
CA ILE A 6 19.19 26.73 26.33
C ILE A 6 20.01 25.77 25.46
N MET A 7 20.34 24.62 26.03
CA MET A 7 20.88 23.48 25.30
C MET A 7 19.74 22.96 24.43
N THR A 8 19.60 23.52 23.24
CA THR A 8 18.76 22.95 22.19
C THR A 8 19.35 21.59 21.88
N ASP A 9 18.61 20.52 22.17
CA ASP A 9 19.01 19.18 21.76
C ASP A 9 19.32 19.19 20.25
N PRO A 10 20.45 18.58 19.83
CA PRO A 10 20.85 18.62 18.43
C PRO A 10 19.78 17.95 17.58
N VAL A 11 19.41 18.60 16.47
CA VAL A 11 18.57 17.99 15.43
C VAL A 11 19.25 16.69 15.00
N PRO A 12 18.61 15.53 15.18
CA PRO A 12 19.25 14.24 14.92
C PRO A 12 19.69 14.13 13.46
N ASP A 13 20.89 13.61 13.25
CA ASP A 13 21.46 13.41 11.92
C ASP A 13 20.64 12.36 11.15
N PRO A 14 19.94 12.75 10.07
CA PRO A 14 19.06 11.87 9.32
C PRO A 14 19.82 10.75 8.58
N GLN A 15 21.15 10.71 8.61
CA GLN A 15 21.98 9.70 7.93
C GLN A 15 22.64 8.69 8.90
N ARG A 16 22.55 8.88 10.22
CA ARG A 16 23.15 7.95 11.18
C ARG A 16 22.26 6.71 11.35
N MET A 17 22.74 5.55 10.90
CA MET A 17 22.02 4.27 10.94
C MET A 17 21.87 3.71 12.38
N ASP A 18 22.73 4.14 13.31
CA ASP A 18 22.75 3.65 14.69
C ASP A 18 22.15 4.68 15.68
N ASP A 19 21.22 5.52 15.22
CA ASP A 19 20.51 6.46 16.07
C ASP A 19 19.41 5.73 16.87
N PRO A 20 19.49 5.68 18.22
CA PRO A 20 18.46 5.05 19.05
C PRO A 20 17.08 5.70 18.89
N ALA A 21 17.01 7.01 18.62
CA ALA A 21 15.73 7.69 18.39
C ALA A 21 15.07 7.23 17.09
N ARG A 22 15.87 7.02 16.04
CA ARG A 22 15.41 6.47 14.77
C ARG A 22 14.94 5.02 14.91
N ALA A 23 15.67 4.21 15.68
CA ALA A 23 15.29 2.82 15.96
C ALA A 23 13.94 2.75 16.70
N GLU A 24 13.69 3.66 17.63
CA GLU A 24 12.40 3.76 18.32
C GLU A 24 11.27 4.19 17.39
N LEU A 25 11.50 5.21 16.56
CA LEU A 25 10.54 5.61 15.53
C LEU A 25 10.17 4.45 14.60
N MET A 26 11.15 3.65 14.20
CA MET A 26 10.91 2.50 13.33
C MET A 26 10.14 1.37 14.02
N ARG A 27 10.38 1.15 15.33
CA ARG A 27 9.56 0.24 16.13
C ARG A 27 8.12 0.71 16.18
N ALA A 28 7.87 1.99 16.45
CA ALA A 28 6.53 2.56 16.45
C ALA A 28 5.84 2.40 15.09
N VAL A 29 6.53 2.68 13.99
CA VAL A 29 6.03 2.47 12.62
C VAL A 29 5.71 1.00 12.36
N HIS A 30 6.58 0.08 12.78
CA HIS A 30 6.35 -1.36 12.64
C HIS A 30 5.11 -1.80 13.41
N ASP A 31 4.99 -1.39 14.67
CA ASP A 31 3.90 -1.82 15.55
C ASP A 31 2.55 -1.27 15.08
N GLU A 32 2.54 -0.03 14.57
CA GLU A 32 1.35 0.62 14.04
C GLU A 32 0.93 0.07 12.66
N HIS A 33 1.87 -0.09 11.72
CA HIS A 33 1.53 -0.38 10.32
C HIS A 33 1.81 -1.82 9.90
N GLY A 34 2.77 -2.50 10.52
CA GLY A 34 3.24 -3.84 10.14
C GLY A 34 2.13 -4.88 10.05
N PRO A 35 1.28 -5.05 11.08
CA PRO A 35 0.19 -6.04 11.03
C PRO A 35 -0.82 -5.79 9.89
N ALA A 36 -1.18 -4.53 9.64
CA ALA A 36 -2.11 -4.17 8.57
C ALA A 36 -1.49 -4.36 7.18
N LEU A 37 -0.23 -3.95 7.03
CA LEU A 37 0.53 -4.13 5.79
C LEU A 37 0.71 -5.61 5.46
N LEU A 38 1.02 -6.44 6.47
CA LEU A 38 1.15 -7.88 6.29
C LEU A 38 -0.15 -8.53 5.82
N ARG A 39 -1.30 -8.20 6.43
CA ARG A 39 -2.60 -8.70 5.97
C ARG A 39 -2.92 -8.28 4.53
N TYR A 40 -2.55 -7.06 4.17
CA TYR A 40 -2.69 -6.57 2.79
C TYR A 40 -1.81 -7.36 1.82
N VAL A 41 -0.52 -7.52 2.13
CA VAL A 41 0.43 -8.24 1.27
C VAL A 41 0.08 -9.72 1.17
N LEU A 42 -0.36 -10.38 2.24
CA LEU A 42 -0.83 -11.77 2.21
C LEU A 42 -1.92 -12.01 1.16
N ARG A 43 -2.85 -11.06 1.00
CA ARG A 43 -3.89 -11.12 -0.03
C ARG A 43 -3.29 -10.98 -1.43
N LEU A 44 -2.37 -10.04 -1.61
CA LEU A 44 -1.64 -9.89 -2.87
C LEU A 44 -0.76 -11.12 -3.16
N ALA A 45 -0.23 -11.79 -2.15
CA ALA A 45 0.62 -12.96 -2.26
C ALA A 45 -0.17 -14.26 -2.43
N ARG A 46 -1.51 -14.21 -2.49
CA ARG A 46 -2.40 -15.39 -2.55
C ARG A 46 -2.15 -16.37 -1.39
N GLY A 47 -1.85 -15.84 -0.21
CA GLY A 47 -1.64 -16.63 1.01
C GLY A 47 -0.20 -17.07 1.26
N ASP A 48 0.76 -16.75 0.39
CA ASP A 48 2.17 -17.03 0.67
C ASP A 48 2.68 -16.15 1.82
N ARG A 49 2.78 -16.76 3.01
CA ARG A 49 3.13 -16.08 4.26
C ARG A 49 4.58 -15.64 4.28
N GLN A 50 5.50 -16.47 3.80
CA GLN A 50 6.92 -16.18 3.84
C GLN A 50 7.24 -15.02 2.89
N PHE A 51 6.74 -15.10 1.66
CA PHE A 51 6.89 -13.99 0.71
C PHE A 51 6.26 -12.69 1.24
N ALA A 52 5.11 -12.78 1.91
CA ALA A 52 4.48 -11.60 2.49
C ALA A 52 5.31 -10.95 3.61
N GLU A 53 5.98 -11.75 4.46
CA GLU A 53 6.91 -11.23 5.48
C GLU A 53 8.09 -10.53 4.83
N ASP A 54 8.68 -11.13 3.80
CA ASP A 54 9.83 -10.57 3.10
C ASP A 54 9.49 -9.22 2.46
N VAL A 55 8.32 -9.12 1.83
CA VAL A 55 7.83 -7.86 1.24
C VAL A 55 7.56 -6.79 2.30
N VAL A 56 6.99 -7.15 3.46
CA VAL A 56 6.78 -6.21 4.57
C VAL A 56 8.14 -5.73 5.09
N GLN A 57 9.07 -6.65 5.36
CA GLN A 57 10.41 -6.33 5.82
C GLN A 57 11.14 -5.41 4.83
N GLU A 58 11.14 -5.73 3.54
CA GLU A 58 11.78 -4.91 2.52
C GLU A 58 11.11 -3.52 2.40
N SER A 59 9.78 -3.43 2.56
CA SER A 59 9.07 -2.14 2.55
C SER A 59 9.49 -1.26 3.74
N LEU A 60 9.58 -1.85 4.92
CA LEU A 60 10.06 -1.21 6.14
C LEU A 60 11.55 -0.83 6.03
N LEU A 61 12.39 -1.66 5.41
CA LEU A 61 13.80 -1.34 5.15
C LEU A 61 13.96 -0.17 4.16
N ARG A 62 13.10 -0.10 3.13
CA ARG A 62 13.08 1.05 2.20
C ARG A 62 12.64 2.32 2.89
N LEU A 63 11.66 2.23 3.80
CA LEU A 63 11.25 3.35 4.64
C LEU A 63 12.41 3.80 5.54
N TRP A 64 13.07 2.84 6.20
CA TRP A 64 14.26 3.10 7.01
C TRP A 64 15.34 3.85 6.25
N ARG A 65 15.63 3.45 5.01
CA ARG A 65 16.62 4.13 4.15
C ARG A 65 16.18 5.53 3.71
N ASN A 66 14.88 5.84 3.75
CA ASN A 66 14.34 7.14 3.34
C ASN A 66 14.02 8.02 4.56
N SER A 67 15.04 8.70 5.07
CA SER A 67 14.94 9.54 6.27
C SER A 67 13.91 10.67 6.15
N THR A 68 13.71 11.23 4.96
CA THR A 68 12.72 12.31 4.74
C THR A 68 11.29 11.81 4.95
N ILE A 69 10.98 10.60 4.49
CA ILE A 69 9.63 10.05 4.69
C ILE A 69 9.38 9.77 6.17
N LEU A 70 10.36 9.17 6.84
CA LEU A 70 10.26 8.86 8.26
C LEU A 70 10.06 10.09 9.16
N THR A 71 10.70 11.22 8.86
CA THR A 71 10.67 12.40 9.75
C THR A 71 9.63 13.44 9.39
N THR A 72 9.14 13.45 8.14
CA THR A 72 8.33 14.56 7.62
C THR A 72 6.88 14.15 7.32
N TYR A 73 6.60 12.87 7.08
CA TYR A 73 5.29 12.45 6.61
C TYR A 73 4.30 12.29 7.77
N SER A 74 3.03 12.64 7.53
CA SER A 74 1.95 12.25 8.43
C SER A 74 1.83 10.73 8.48
N GLU A 75 1.18 10.21 9.53
CA GLU A 75 0.90 8.78 9.68
C GLU A 75 0.19 8.21 8.44
N ASP A 76 -0.86 8.89 7.96
CA ASP A 76 -1.61 8.48 6.77
C ASP A 76 -0.74 8.44 5.50
N SER A 77 0.17 9.40 5.35
CA SER A 77 1.06 9.47 4.20
C SER A 77 2.10 8.35 4.25
N THR A 78 2.62 8.02 5.44
CA THR A 78 3.53 6.88 5.66
C THR A 78 2.82 5.56 5.37
N ARG A 79 1.59 5.39 5.85
CA ARG A 79 0.74 4.22 5.56
C ARG A 79 0.52 4.07 4.06
N ALA A 80 0.09 5.12 3.36
CA ALA A 80 -0.14 5.10 1.92
C ALA A 80 1.14 4.76 1.13
N TRP A 81 2.28 5.30 1.56
CA TRP A 81 3.57 5.01 0.94
C TRP A 81 3.97 3.54 1.12
N LEU A 82 3.86 2.99 2.33
CA LEU A 82 4.16 1.58 2.62
C LEU A 82 3.32 0.63 1.76
N HIS A 83 2.02 0.88 1.65
CA HIS A 83 1.13 0.09 0.81
C HIS A 83 1.50 0.17 -0.68
N THR A 84 1.97 1.33 -1.14
CA THR A 84 2.44 1.53 -2.52
C THR A 84 3.72 0.73 -2.78
N VAL A 85 4.71 0.84 -1.90
CA VAL A 85 5.98 0.12 -2.01
C VAL A 85 5.77 -1.39 -1.99
N ALA A 86 5.01 -1.89 -1.01
CA ALA A 86 4.70 -3.30 -0.89
C ALA A 86 3.99 -3.85 -2.14
N ARG A 87 3.01 -3.12 -2.67
CA ARG A 87 2.33 -3.50 -3.91
C ARG A 87 3.28 -3.60 -5.09
N ASN A 88 4.20 -2.64 -5.23
CA ASN A 88 5.17 -2.64 -6.32
C ASN A 88 6.10 -3.85 -6.23
N LEU A 89 6.59 -4.17 -5.03
CA LEU A 89 7.40 -5.37 -4.79
C LEU A 89 6.68 -6.66 -5.22
N VAL A 90 5.41 -6.83 -4.83
CA VAL A 90 4.63 -8.00 -5.24
C VAL A 90 4.44 -8.07 -6.76
N ILE A 91 4.21 -6.92 -7.41
CA ILE A 91 4.03 -6.86 -8.87
C ILE A 91 5.34 -7.19 -9.59
N ASP A 92 6.46 -6.67 -9.10
CA ASP A 92 7.78 -6.87 -9.69
C ASP A 92 8.21 -8.34 -9.57
N ASP A 93 7.99 -8.96 -8.40
CA ASP A 93 8.21 -10.40 -8.22
C ASP A 93 7.35 -11.25 -9.16
N ARG A 94 6.07 -10.91 -9.34
CA ARG A 94 5.21 -11.61 -10.30
C ARG A 94 5.71 -11.44 -11.73
N ARG A 95 6.28 -10.29 -12.08
CA ARG A 95 6.85 -10.07 -13.43
C ARG A 95 8.11 -10.89 -13.64
N SER A 96 9.04 -10.91 -12.68
CA SER A 96 10.26 -11.72 -12.77
C SER A 96 9.93 -13.21 -12.78
N SER A 97 9.01 -13.64 -11.91
CA SER A 97 8.53 -15.02 -11.85
C SER A 97 7.79 -15.44 -13.12
N ARG A 98 7.01 -14.55 -13.77
CA ARG A 98 6.37 -14.84 -15.06
C ARG A 98 7.36 -14.89 -16.21
N HIS A 99 8.36 -14.01 -16.22
CA HIS A 99 9.45 -14.11 -17.19
C HIS A 99 10.21 -15.44 -17.06
N ASN A 100 10.42 -15.91 -15.82
CA ASN A 100 11.04 -17.21 -15.56
C ASN A 100 10.09 -18.40 -15.82
N ARG A 101 8.78 -18.27 -15.56
CA ARG A 101 7.73 -19.30 -15.82
C ARG A 101 7.25 -19.36 -17.26
N GLU A 102 7.54 -18.39 -18.12
CA GLU A 102 7.39 -18.57 -19.58
C GLU A 102 8.28 -19.71 -20.12
N LEU A 103 9.16 -20.28 -19.27
CA LEU A 103 9.90 -21.52 -19.52
C LEU A 103 9.30 -22.77 -18.83
N GLN A 104 8.28 -22.68 -17.96
CA GLN A 104 7.66 -23.82 -17.25
C GLN A 104 6.22 -23.51 -16.73
N THR A 105 5.24 -24.27 -17.21
CA THR A 105 3.78 -24.01 -17.14
C THR A 105 3.05 -24.46 -15.85
N ASP A 106 1.94 -23.75 -15.54
CA ASP A 106 0.75 -24.02 -14.67
C ASP A 106 0.91 -24.20 -13.13
N ASN A 107 -0.03 -23.88 -12.22
CA ASN A 107 -1.47 -23.55 -12.23
C ASN A 107 -1.83 -22.78 -10.92
N PHE A 108 -2.97 -22.07 -10.82
CA PHE A 108 -3.39 -21.35 -9.59
C PHE A 108 -4.82 -21.70 -9.13
N PRO A 109 -5.08 -21.84 -7.81
CA PRO A 109 -6.43 -21.85 -7.25
C PRO A 109 -6.92 -20.44 -6.82
N GLU A 110 -8.24 -20.28 -6.81
CA GLU A 110 -9.01 -19.08 -6.50
C GLU A 110 -9.64 -19.21 -5.10
N GLN A 111 -9.48 -18.22 -4.20
CA GLN A 111 -10.20 -18.17 -2.91
C GLN A 111 -10.52 -16.75 -2.40
N SER A 112 -11.63 -16.72 -1.65
CA SER A 112 -12.53 -15.62 -1.28
C SER A 112 -12.03 -14.62 -0.22
N SER A 113 -12.63 -13.42 -0.24
CA SER A 113 -12.43 -12.30 0.71
C SER A 113 -13.16 -12.54 2.05
N PRO A 114 -12.64 -12.05 3.21
CA PRO A 114 -13.09 -10.73 3.67
C PRO A 114 -12.10 -9.88 4.52
N ASP A 115 -12.46 -8.59 4.55
CA ASP A 115 -12.28 -7.50 5.54
C ASP A 115 -10.90 -6.81 5.74
N ILE A 116 -10.72 -5.67 5.07
CA ILE A 116 -9.45 -4.89 5.04
C ILE A 116 -9.45 -3.68 5.98
N PHE A 117 -10.60 -3.14 6.40
CA PHE A 117 -10.61 -1.75 6.91
C PHE A 117 -10.82 -1.66 8.44
N GLY A 118 -10.59 -0.47 8.99
CA GLY A 118 -10.63 -0.16 10.43
C GLY A 118 -12.06 -0.13 11.00
N PRO A 119 -12.38 0.77 11.95
CA PRO A 119 -13.65 0.74 12.69
C PRO A 119 -14.84 0.68 11.73
N ALA A 120 -15.88 -0.07 12.13
CA ALA A 120 -16.99 -0.48 11.26
C ALA A 120 -17.70 0.68 10.51
N VAL A 121 -17.56 1.90 11.01
CA VAL A 121 -18.08 3.14 10.40
C VAL A 121 -17.35 3.48 9.10
N ASP A 122 -16.01 3.40 9.06
CA ASP A 122 -15.23 3.70 7.84
C ASP A 122 -15.45 2.66 6.74
N LYS A 123 -15.67 1.39 7.13
CA LYS A 123 -16.00 0.29 6.20
C LYS A 123 -17.25 0.56 5.40
N TRP A 124 -18.30 1.03 6.06
CA TRP A 124 -19.58 1.27 5.42
C TRP A 124 -19.46 2.44 4.44
N VAL A 125 -18.77 3.51 4.84
CA VAL A 125 -18.59 4.71 4.00
C VAL A 125 -17.73 4.42 2.77
N VAL A 126 -16.62 3.68 2.94
CA VAL A 126 -15.79 3.25 1.79
C VAL A 126 -16.55 2.30 0.87
N SER A 127 -17.33 1.38 1.43
CA SER A 127 -18.15 0.45 0.64
C SER A 127 -19.25 1.18 -0.14
N ASP A 128 -19.88 2.18 0.46
CA ASP A 128 -20.88 3.02 -0.18
C ASP A 128 -20.28 3.92 -1.27
N ALA A 129 -19.12 4.54 -0.98
CA ALA A 129 -18.37 5.28 -1.99
C ALA A 129 -18.00 4.38 -3.18
N LEU A 130 -17.51 3.16 -2.95
CA LEU A 130 -17.24 2.20 -4.02
C LEU A 130 -18.50 1.83 -4.82
N ARG A 131 -19.68 1.78 -4.18
CA ARG A 131 -20.95 1.47 -4.85
C ARG A 131 -21.45 2.61 -5.74
N SER A 132 -21.09 3.86 -5.46
CA SER A 132 -21.48 5.02 -6.28
C SER A 132 -20.68 5.13 -7.59
N LEU A 133 -19.53 4.46 -7.68
CA LEU A 133 -18.76 4.38 -8.92
C LEU A 133 -19.50 3.59 -10.00
N SER A 134 -19.23 3.94 -11.28
CA SER A 134 -19.65 3.09 -12.40
C SER A 134 -19.08 1.67 -12.25
N ALA A 135 -19.81 0.69 -12.76
CA ALA A 135 -19.39 -0.72 -12.67
C ALA A 135 -17.97 -0.92 -13.25
N GLU A 136 -17.66 -0.26 -14.36
CA GLU A 136 -16.35 -0.32 -15.00
C GLU A 136 -15.23 0.24 -14.12
N HIS A 137 -15.45 1.40 -13.49
CA HIS A 137 -14.48 2.03 -12.58
C HIS A 137 -14.27 1.17 -11.33
N ARG A 138 -15.37 0.70 -10.72
CA ARG A 138 -15.31 -0.18 -9.55
C ARG A 138 -14.56 -1.46 -9.86
N THR A 139 -14.84 -2.12 -11.00
CA THR A 139 -14.18 -3.37 -11.37
C THR A 139 -12.67 -3.22 -11.49
N VAL A 140 -12.18 -2.22 -12.24
CA VAL A 140 -10.72 -2.06 -12.38
C VAL A 140 -10.06 -1.71 -11.05
N LEU A 141 -10.71 -0.89 -10.21
CA LEU A 141 -10.18 -0.46 -8.92
C LEU A 141 -10.13 -1.63 -7.93
N VAL A 142 -11.19 -2.42 -7.85
CA VAL A 142 -11.24 -3.64 -7.03
C VAL A 142 -10.16 -4.63 -7.48
N ARG A 143 -10.06 -4.90 -8.78
CA ARG A 143 -9.04 -5.82 -9.29
C ARG A 143 -7.62 -5.34 -9.01
N ALA A 144 -7.34 -4.05 -9.20
CA ALA A 144 -6.01 -3.50 -9.03
C ALA A 144 -5.58 -3.39 -7.56
N HIS A 145 -6.51 -3.06 -6.66
CA HIS A 145 -6.22 -2.74 -5.26
C HIS A 145 -6.58 -3.86 -4.28
N TYR A 146 -7.63 -4.65 -4.54
CA TYR A 146 -8.04 -5.77 -3.69
C TYR A 146 -7.48 -7.10 -4.18
N LEU A 147 -7.55 -7.36 -5.49
CA LEU A 147 -7.05 -8.62 -6.07
C LEU A 147 -5.57 -8.55 -6.48
N GLY A 148 -4.94 -7.38 -6.36
CA GLY A 148 -3.53 -7.19 -6.69
C GLY A 148 -3.19 -7.43 -8.15
N GLN A 149 -4.16 -7.32 -9.06
CA GLN A 149 -3.94 -7.59 -10.47
C GLN A 149 -3.20 -6.41 -11.13
N THR A 150 -2.31 -6.74 -12.05
CA THR A 150 -1.62 -5.76 -12.91
C THR A 150 -2.57 -5.24 -13.99
N ALA A 151 -2.25 -4.08 -14.58
CA ALA A 151 -3.05 -3.52 -15.67
C ALA A 151 -3.20 -4.49 -16.86
N VAL A 152 -2.18 -5.32 -17.13
CA VAL A 152 -2.20 -6.33 -18.20
C VAL A 152 -3.12 -7.51 -17.84
N GLU A 153 -3.10 -7.97 -16.59
CA GLU A 153 -3.98 -9.05 -16.14
C GLU A 153 -5.45 -8.62 -16.13
N ILE A 154 -5.71 -7.39 -15.69
CA ILE A 154 -7.05 -6.78 -15.73
C ILE A 154 -7.51 -6.65 -17.17
N ALA A 155 -6.65 -6.13 -18.07
CA ALA A 155 -6.95 -5.99 -19.50
C ALA A 155 -7.37 -7.34 -20.11
N ARG A 156 -6.62 -8.40 -19.83
CA ARG A 156 -6.92 -9.75 -20.29
C ARG A 156 -8.25 -10.27 -19.75
N HIS A 157 -8.52 -10.06 -18.46
CA HIS A 157 -9.75 -10.55 -17.83
C HIS A 157 -10.99 -9.77 -18.30
N GLU A 158 -10.87 -8.47 -18.50
CA GLU A 158 -11.98 -7.59 -18.87
C GLU A 158 -12.14 -7.44 -20.39
N GLY A 159 -11.26 -8.03 -21.19
CA GLY A 159 -11.32 -7.95 -22.66
C GLY A 159 -11.07 -6.54 -23.20
N ILE A 160 -10.28 -5.73 -22.51
CA ILE A 160 -10.00 -4.32 -22.88
C ILE A 160 -8.50 -4.04 -23.02
N PRO A 161 -8.07 -3.00 -23.76
CA PRO A 161 -6.66 -2.65 -23.87
C PRO A 161 -6.01 -2.27 -22.52
N PRO A 162 -4.73 -2.61 -22.27
CA PRO A 162 -4.01 -2.17 -21.06
C PRO A 162 -3.97 -0.66 -20.87
N GLY A 163 -3.92 0.11 -21.97
CA GLY A 163 -4.04 1.57 -21.93
C GLY A 163 -5.38 2.04 -21.37
N THR A 164 -6.47 1.34 -21.74
CA THR A 164 -7.82 1.59 -21.22
C THR A 164 -7.91 1.25 -19.74
N VAL A 165 -7.24 0.19 -19.27
CA VAL A 165 -7.19 -0.11 -17.83
C VAL A 165 -6.52 1.04 -17.06
N LYS A 166 -5.40 1.56 -17.55
CA LYS A 166 -4.68 2.67 -16.90
C LYS A 166 -5.53 3.94 -16.85
N SER A 167 -6.14 4.33 -17.96
CA SER A 167 -7.02 5.52 -17.98
C SER A 167 -8.24 5.32 -17.10
N ARG A 168 -8.88 4.16 -17.15
CA ARG A 168 -10.04 3.81 -16.31
C ARG A 168 -9.69 3.79 -14.83
N LEU A 169 -8.51 3.30 -14.44
CA LEU A 169 -8.01 3.39 -13.05
C LEU A 169 -7.81 4.83 -12.61
N HIS A 170 -7.21 5.68 -13.45
CA HIS A 170 -7.02 7.10 -13.15
C HIS A 170 -8.38 7.79 -12.89
N TYR A 171 -9.37 7.59 -13.76
CA TYR A 171 -10.70 8.18 -13.57
C TYR A 171 -11.47 7.54 -12.39
N ALA A 172 -11.30 6.23 -12.16
CA ALA A 172 -11.90 5.55 -11.01
C ALA A 172 -11.38 6.10 -9.68
N LEU A 173 -10.08 6.35 -9.55
CA LEU A 173 -9.49 6.92 -8.34
C LEU A 173 -9.98 8.35 -8.09
N ARG A 174 -10.10 9.16 -9.14
CA ARG A 174 -10.68 10.52 -9.02
C ARG A 174 -12.14 10.49 -8.61
N ALA A 175 -12.94 9.61 -9.21
CA ALA A 175 -14.35 9.45 -8.85
C ALA A 175 -14.50 8.95 -7.41
N LEU A 176 -13.64 8.03 -6.97
CA LEU A 176 -13.62 7.55 -5.59
C LEU A 176 -13.25 8.67 -4.60
N HIS A 177 -12.27 9.50 -4.94
CA HIS A 177 -11.88 10.64 -4.11
C HIS A 177 -13.04 11.62 -3.91
N VAL A 178 -13.70 12.04 -4.99
CA VAL A 178 -14.89 12.92 -4.93
C VAL A 178 -15.99 12.27 -4.08
N ALA A 179 -16.27 10.98 -4.30
CA ALA A 179 -17.30 10.28 -3.53
C ALA A 179 -16.98 10.22 -2.02
N LEU A 180 -15.70 10.16 -1.65
CA LEU A 180 -15.26 10.17 -0.26
C LEU A 180 -15.26 11.58 0.35
N GLU A 181 -14.94 12.63 -0.42
CA GLU A 181 -15.08 14.03 0.00
C GLU A 181 -16.54 14.39 0.30
N GLU A 182 -17.46 14.02 -0.59
CA GLU A 182 -18.92 14.22 -0.40
C GLU A 182 -19.44 13.55 0.88
N ARG A 183 -18.77 12.49 1.33
CA ARG A 183 -19.10 11.72 2.54
C ARG A 183 -18.31 12.18 3.77
N GLY A 184 -17.51 13.23 3.66
CA GLY A 184 -16.73 13.81 4.76
C GLY A 184 -15.59 12.92 5.26
N VAL A 185 -15.15 11.94 4.47
CA VAL A 185 -14.03 11.05 4.83
C VAL A 185 -12.69 11.67 4.50
N VAL A 186 -12.63 12.46 3.43
CA VAL A 186 -11.43 13.14 2.96
C VAL A 186 -11.72 14.64 2.92
N ARG A 187 -10.74 15.46 3.33
CA ARG A 187 -10.83 16.91 3.41
C ARG A 187 -9.75 17.58 2.57
#